data_AF-A0A075UJL0-F1
#
_entry.id   AF-A0A075UJL0-F1
#
_cell.length_a   1.000
_cell.length_b   1.000
_cell.length_c   1.000
_cell.angle_alpha   90.00
_cell.angle_beta   90.00
_cell.angle_gamma   90.00
#
_symmetry.space_group_name_H-M   'P 1'
#
loop_
_entity.id
_entity.type
_entity.pdbx_description
1 polymer ?
#
loop_
_entity_poly.entity_id
_entity_poly.type
_entity_poly.pdbx_seq_one_letter_code
_entity_poly.pdbx_strand_id
1 'polypeptide(L)'
;MFEYHGWVTIQASPSGDDDAALLERIVERVHRAVRDFDDGDLLDLRWAAGVPVLHLGGMDKHGTAIAPELVDLFTRVGDLAPGSYGLLHVWDDQDPEHDNEFKVYRMARGLVTERGDEHLSPVAPTVMDGYEI
;
A
#
# COMPACT_ATOMS: atom_id res chain seq x y z
N MET A 1 7.92 -10.19 -13.08
CA MET A 1 8.33 -9.24 -12.04
C MET A 1 7.09 -8.65 -11.43
N PHE A 2 7.05 -8.68 -10.11
CA PHE A 2 6.04 -8.04 -9.30
C PHE A 2 6.68 -6.85 -8.57
N GLU A 3 6.07 -5.69 -8.69
CA GLU A 3 6.51 -4.45 -8.06
C GLU A 3 5.36 -3.87 -7.25
N TYR A 4 5.67 -3.34 -6.07
CA TYR A 4 4.71 -2.58 -5.30
C TYR A 4 5.34 -1.36 -4.64
N HIS A 5 4.59 -0.27 -4.59
CA HIS A 5 4.99 0.97 -3.92
C HIS A 5 3.77 1.69 -3.33
N GLY A 6 3.85 2.02 -2.05
CA GLY A 6 2.76 2.66 -1.36
C GLY A 6 3.15 3.45 -0.12
N TRP A 7 2.20 4.25 0.33
CA TRP A 7 2.30 5.01 1.57
C TRP A 7 0.93 5.16 2.22
N VAL A 8 0.92 5.29 3.55
CA VAL A 8 -0.28 5.60 4.33
C VAL A 8 0.06 6.63 5.39
N THR A 9 -0.69 7.73 5.43
CA THR A 9 -0.72 8.61 6.60
C THR A 9 -1.71 8.05 7.61
N ILE A 10 -1.23 7.73 8.81
CA ILE A 10 -2.04 7.06 9.83
C ILE A 10 -2.80 8.10 10.65
N GLN A 11 -4.13 7.99 10.66
CA GLN A 11 -5.02 8.82 11.46
C GLN A 11 -6.08 7.97 12.15
N ALA A 12 -6.37 8.28 13.40
CA ALA A 12 -7.32 7.52 14.21
C ALA A 12 -8.75 7.67 13.67
N SER A 13 -9.21 8.89 13.41
CA SER A 13 -10.52 9.17 12.82
C SER A 13 -10.45 10.22 11.72
N PRO A 14 -11.47 10.30 10.85
CA PRO A 14 -11.51 11.31 9.80
C PRO A 14 -11.71 12.74 10.29
N SER A 15 -12.14 12.97 11.54
CA SER A 15 -12.28 14.32 12.09
C SER A 15 -10.95 14.89 12.58
N GLY A 16 -9.99 14.03 12.94
CA GLY A 16 -8.69 14.44 13.47
C GLY A 16 -8.72 14.96 14.91
N ASP A 17 -9.87 14.90 15.59
CA ASP A 17 -10.08 15.37 16.97
C ASP A 17 -9.75 14.31 18.03
N ASP A 18 -8.97 13.30 17.66
CA ASP A 18 -8.60 12.20 18.55
C ASP A 18 -7.49 12.61 19.52
N ASP A 19 -7.56 12.11 20.75
CA ASP A 19 -6.46 12.26 21.70
C ASP A 19 -5.23 11.43 21.25
N ALA A 20 -4.03 11.95 21.52
CA ALA A 20 -2.75 11.34 21.17
C ALA A 20 -2.63 9.90 21.64
N ALA A 21 -3.17 9.57 22.82
CA ALA A 21 -3.17 8.21 23.36
C ALA A 21 -3.99 7.22 22.51
N LEU A 22 -5.00 7.67 21.76
CA LEU A 22 -5.71 6.81 20.81
C LEU A 22 -4.84 6.55 19.58
N LEU A 23 -4.22 7.59 19.03
CA LEU A 23 -3.33 7.47 17.88
C LEU A 23 -2.14 6.55 18.17
N GLU A 24 -1.48 6.70 19.32
CA GLU A 24 -0.37 5.82 19.73
C GLU A 24 -0.78 4.34 19.78
N ARG A 25 -1.91 4.02 20.41
CA ARG A 25 -2.44 2.64 20.46
C ARG A 25 -2.76 2.07 19.07
N ILE A 26 -3.24 2.91 18.16
CA ILE A 26 -3.49 2.50 16.78
C ILE A 26 -2.17 2.24 16.06
N VAL A 27 -1.19 3.14 16.18
CA VAL A 27 0.15 2.97 15.62
C VAL A 27 0.80 1.68 16.10
N GLU A 28 0.67 1.32 17.39
CA GLU A 28 1.17 0.05 17.93
C GLU A 28 0.48 -1.19 17.34
N ARG A 29 -0.81 -1.08 16.98
CA ARG A 29 -1.56 -2.18 16.33
C ARG A 29 -1.17 -2.31 14.86
N VAL A 30 -1.00 -1.18 14.16
CA VAL A 30 -0.50 -1.14 12.79
C VAL A 30 0.91 -1.73 12.72
N HIS A 31 1.78 -1.33 13.64
CA HIS A 31 3.14 -1.85 13.72
C HIS A 31 3.19 -3.37 13.92
N ARG A 32 2.27 -3.93 14.70
CA ARG A 32 2.14 -5.40 14.85
C ARG A 32 1.69 -6.06 13.54
N ALA A 33 0.65 -5.53 12.89
CA ALA A 33 0.18 -6.05 11.61
C ALA A 33 1.28 -6.03 10.54
N VAL A 34 2.09 -4.96 10.49
CA VAL A 34 3.23 -4.84 9.57
C VAL A 34 4.33 -5.84 9.90
N ARG A 35 4.62 -6.11 11.18
CA ARG A 35 5.62 -7.12 11.58
C ARG A 35 5.19 -8.55 11.30
N ASP A 36 3.89 -8.83 11.35
CA ASP A 36 3.35 -10.16 11.05
C ASP A 36 3.39 -10.46 9.53
N PHE A 37 3.60 -9.43 8.70
CA PHE A 37 3.84 -9.54 7.26
C PHE A 37 5.37 -9.63 7.01
N ASP A 38 5.91 -10.85 7.03
CA ASP A 38 7.36 -11.16 7.01
C ASP A 38 8.00 -11.05 5.61
N ASP A 39 7.19 -10.91 4.55
CA ASP A 39 7.61 -11.11 3.15
C ASP A 39 7.88 -9.80 2.37
N GLY A 40 7.84 -8.63 3.01
CA GLY A 40 8.05 -7.34 2.33
C GLY A 40 9.48 -6.81 2.38
N ASP A 41 9.97 -6.22 1.27
CA ASP A 41 11.31 -5.61 1.20
C ASP A 41 11.43 -4.33 2.07
N LEU A 42 10.56 -3.34 1.82
CA LEU A 42 10.48 -2.08 2.54
C LEU A 42 9.13 -1.97 3.26
N LEU A 43 9.21 -2.03 4.59
CA LEU A 43 8.10 -1.80 5.50
C LEU A 43 8.56 -0.85 6.61
N ASP A 44 8.35 0.45 6.42
CA ASP A 44 8.82 1.48 7.37
C ASP A 44 7.65 2.28 7.94
N LEU A 45 7.28 1.98 9.19
CA LEU A 45 6.36 2.77 9.98
C LEU A 45 7.14 3.72 10.89
N ARG A 46 6.96 5.03 10.69
CA ARG A 46 7.71 6.05 11.42
C ARG A 46 6.90 7.29 11.70
N TRP A 47 7.39 8.09 12.65
CA TRP A 47 6.88 9.43 12.89
C TRP A 47 7.66 10.43 12.04
N ALA A 48 6.95 11.22 11.23
CA ALA A 48 7.47 12.33 10.45
C ALA A 48 6.76 13.62 10.88
N ALA A 49 7.50 14.55 11.48
CA ALA A 49 6.96 15.81 12.00
C ALA A 49 5.73 15.64 12.91
N GLY A 50 5.73 14.59 13.76
CA GLY A 50 4.61 14.30 14.66
C GLY A 50 3.42 13.59 14.02
N VAL A 51 3.53 13.18 12.75
CA VAL A 51 2.51 12.39 12.04
C VAL A 51 3.06 10.98 11.75
N PRO A 52 2.35 9.91 12.11
CA PRO A 52 2.77 8.55 11.78
C PRO A 52 2.49 8.23 10.31
N VAL A 53 3.49 7.71 9.62
CA VAL A 53 3.45 7.36 8.19
C VAL A 53 4.03 5.97 7.99
N LEU A 54 3.31 5.12 7.27
CA LEU A 54 3.76 3.82 6.79
C LEU A 54 4.22 3.95 5.33
N HIS A 55 5.39 3.42 5.00
CA HIS A 55 5.87 3.25 3.63
C HIS A 55 5.96 1.75 3.30
N LEU A 56 5.53 1.41 2.10
CA LEU A 56 5.52 0.06 1.54
C LEU A 56 6.30 0.10 0.22
N GLY A 57 7.23 -0.81 0.00
CA GLY A 57 7.90 -0.94 -1.28
C GLY A 57 8.58 -2.29 -1.45
N GLY A 58 8.67 -2.80 -2.67
CA GLY A 58 9.41 -4.04 -2.93
C GLY A 58 9.29 -4.56 -4.35
N MET A 59 10.16 -5.51 -4.65
CA MET A 59 10.32 -6.16 -5.96
C MET A 59 10.43 -7.68 -5.75
N ASP A 60 9.47 -8.44 -6.29
CA ASP A 60 9.48 -9.90 -6.24
C ASP A 60 9.56 -10.49 -7.66
N LYS A 61 10.19 -11.66 -7.78
CA LYS A 61 10.20 -12.45 -9.01
C LYS A 61 8.85 -13.12 -9.28
N HIS A 62 8.06 -13.43 -8.25
CA HIS A 62 6.77 -14.12 -8.36
C HIS A 62 5.70 -13.48 -7.46
N GLY A 63 4.92 -12.55 -7.98
CA GLY A 63 3.91 -11.78 -7.24
C GLY A 63 2.73 -12.58 -6.68
N THR A 64 2.50 -13.81 -7.16
CA THR A 64 1.29 -14.58 -6.87
C THR A 64 1.06 -14.87 -5.39
N ALA A 65 2.13 -14.97 -4.58
CA ALA A 65 2.02 -15.22 -3.15
C ALA A 65 1.85 -13.92 -2.34
N ILE A 66 2.64 -12.89 -2.65
CA ILE A 66 2.70 -11.66 -1.86
C ILE A 66 1.56 -10.67 -2.16
N ALA A 67 1.02 -10.66 -3.38
CA ALA A 67 0.02 -9.66 -3.79
C ALA A 67 -1.25 -9.67 -2.91
N PRO A 68 -1.89 -10.83 -2.62
CA PRO A 68 -3.07 -10.86 -1.77
C PRO A 68 -2.77 -10.41 -0.33
N GLU A 69 -1.66 -10.89 0.24
CA GLU A 69 -1.27 -10.58 1.62
C GLU A 69 -0.91 -9.10 1.80
N LEU A 70 -0.30 -8.49 0.79
CA LEU A 70 0.00 -7.06 0.77
C LEU A 70 -1.27 -6.21 0.76
N VAL A 71 -2.26 -6.57 -0.06
CA VAL A 71 -3.55 -5.87 -0.14
C VAL A 71 -4.35 -6.09 1.15
N ASP A 72 -4.27 -7.26 1.75
CA ASP A 72 -4.88 -7.57 3.05
C ASP A 72 -4.24 -6.75 4.18
N LEU A 73 -2.91 -6.63 4.21
CA LEU A 73 -2.20 -5.74 5.13
C LEU A 73 -2.66 -4.29 4.95
N PHE A 74 -2.68 -3.80 3.71
CA PHE A 74 -3.09 -2.42 3.40
C PHE A 74 -4.53 -2.15 3.85
N THR A 75 -5.43 -3.10 3.61
CA THR A 75 -6.83 -3.04 4.09
C THR A 75 -6.90 -3.08 5.61
N ARG A 76 -6.13 -3.95 6.25
CA ARG A 76 -6.06 -4.08 7.71
C ARG A 76 -5.58 -2.79 8.37
N VAL A 77 -4.63 -2.08 7.77
CA VAL A 77 -4.20 -0.75 8.24
C VAL A 77 -5.37 0.22 8.23
N GLY A 78 -6.17 0.23 7.17
CA GLY A 78 -7.37 1.06 7.05
C GLY A 78 -8.44 0.75 8.11
N ASP A 79 -8.69 -0.53 8.38
CA ASP A 79 -9.61 -0.98 9.44
C ASP A 79 -9.15 -0.56 10.84
N LEU A 80 -7.84 -0.63 11.10
CA LEU A 80 -7.24 -0.25 12.37
C LEU A 80 -7.26 1.26 12.60
N ALA A 81 -7.16 2.04 11.52
CA ALA A 81 -7.00 3.48 11.54
C ALA A 81 -7.97 4.17 10.55
N PRO A 82 -9.29 4.27 10.88
CA PRO A 82 -10.33 4.76 9.97
C PRO A 82 -10.18 6.21 9.47
N GLY A 83 -9.29 7.02 10.06
CA GLY A 83 -8.96 8.34 9.53
C GLY A 83 -7.96 8.30 8.38
N SER A 84 -7.26 7.18 8.21
CA SER A 84 -6.07 7.10 7.36
C SER A 84 -6.38 7.22 5.88
N TYR A 85 -5.36 7.62 5.13
CA TYR A 85 -5.40 7.76 3.69
C TYR A 85 -4.03 7.44 3.08
N GLY A 86 -4.05 7.03 1.82
CA GLY A 86 -2.85 6.57 1.15
C GLY A 86 -3.13 5.93 -0.20
N LEU A 87 -2.07 5.54 -0.89
CA LEU A 87 -2.10 4.81 -2.14
C LEU A 87 -1.12 3.65 -2.07
N LEU A 88 -1.46 2.55 -2.74
CA LEU A 88 -0.58 1.43 -2.99
C LEU A 88 -0.70 1.06 -4.47
N HIS A 89 0.39 1.17 -5.21
CA HIS A 89 0.51 0.73 -6.60
C HIS A 89 1.09 -0.68 -6.61
N VAL A 90 0.57 -1.51 -7.49
CA VAL A 90 1.02 -2.89 -7.70
C VAL A 90 1.06 -3.14 -9.21
N TRP A 91 2.13 -3.74 -9.69
CA TRP A 91 2.24 -4.24 -11.07
C TRP A 91 2.84 -5.63 -11.08
N ASP A 92 2.27 -6.54 -11.87
CA ASP A 92 2.76 -7.90 -12.08
C ASP A 92 2.82 -8.19 -13.58
N ASP A 93 4.01 -8.23 -14.16
CA ASP A 93 4.19 -8.52 -15.59
C ASP A 93 3.84 -9.98 -15.97
N GLN A 94 3.54 -10.85 -14.99
CA GLN A 94 3.10 -12.23 -15.21
C GLN A 94 1.59 -12.40 -15.03
N ASP A 95 0.84 -11.34 -14.68
CA ASP A 95 -0.62 -11.39 -14.59
C ASP A 95 -1.20 -11.61 -16.00
N PRO A 96 -1.90 -12.72 -16.27
CA PRO A 96 -2.33 -13.07 -17.63
C PRO A 96 -3.38 -12.11 -18.20
N GLU A 97 -4.04 -11.30 -17.37
CA GLU A 97 -5.07 -10.35 -17.79
C GLU A 97 -4.61 -8.89 -17.65
N HIS A 98 -3.65 -8.62 -16.77
CA HIS A 98 -3.25 -7.27 -16.37
C HIS A 98 -1.71 -7.03 -16.39
N ASP A 99 -0.97 -7.78 -17.22
CA ASP A 99 0.50 -7.68 -17.35
C ASP A 99 1.02 -6.29 -17.74
N ASN A 100 0.20 -5.44 -18.35
CA ASN A 100 0.58 -4.12 -18.88
C ASN A 100 -0.08 -2.94 -18.17
N GLU A 101 -0.48 -3.11 -16.91
CA GLU A 101 -1.05 -2.02 -16.12
C GLU A 101 -0.72 -2.11 -14.63
N PHE A 102 -0.52 -0.95 -14.02
CA PHE A 102 -0.54 -0.81 -12.56
C PHE A 102 -1.99 -0.85 -12.05
N LYS A 103 -2.22 -1.66 -11.01
CA LYS A 103 -3.40 -1.59 -10.14
C LYS A 103 -3.11 -0.63 -8.99
N VAL A 104 -4.06 0.26 -8.67
CA VAL A 104 -3.94 1.23 -7.58
C VAL A 104 -4.98 0.96 -6.51
N TYR A 105 -4.53 0.61 -5.31
CA TYR A 105 -5.36 0.53 -4.12
C TYR A 105 -5.36 1.88 -3.41
N ARG A 106 -6.49 2.57 -3.49
CA ARG A 106 -6.71 3.84 -2.81
C ARG A 106 -7.30 3.59 -1.43
N MET A 107 -6.64 4.11 -0.40
CA MET A 107 -7.21 4.24 0.94
C MET A 107 -7.74 5.65 1.15
N ALA A 108 -9.03 5.78 1.49
CA ALA A 108 -9.62 7.04 1.90
C ALA A 108 -10.57 6.83 3.08
N ARG A 109 -10.25 7.45 4.22
CA ARG A 109 -11.00 7.26 5.48
C ARG A 109 -11.02 5.78 5.87
N GLY A 110 -9.84 5.15 5.83
CA GLY A 110 -9.63 3.72 6.11
C GLY A 110 -10.22 2.75 5.09
N LEU A 111 -11.11 3.20 4.18
CA LEU A 111 -11.69 2.34 3.17
C LEU A 111 -10.74 2.18 1.99
N VAL A 112 -10.42 0.94 1.65
CA VAL A 112 -9.62 0.58 0.48
C VAL A 112 -10.51 0.27 -0.72
N THR A 113 -10.17 0.84 -1.87
CA THR A 113 -10.83 0.56 -3.15
C THR A 113 -9.79 0.45 -4.27
N GLU A 114 -9.93 -0.55 -5.12
CA GLU A 114 -9.11 -0.70 -6.33
C GLU A 114 -9.52 0.31 -7.42
N ARG A 115 -8.53 0.83 -8.13
CA ARG A 115 -8.63 1.76 -9.26
C ARG A 115 -7.59 1.38 -10.31
N GLY A 116 -7.90 1.66 -11.57
CA GLY A 116 -6.88 1.66 -12.61
C GLY A 116 -5.94 2.85 -12.41
N ASP A 117 -4.67 2.66 -12.75
CA ASP A 117 -3.72 3.75 -12.83
C ASP A 117 -3.94 4.59 -14.10
N GLU A 118 -3.83 5.92 -13.98
CA GLU A 118 -4.02 6.88 -15.08
C GLU A 118 -2.71 7.57 -15.49
N HIS A 119 -1.58 7.22 -14.90
CA HIS A 119 -0.34 8.00 -14.98
C HIS A 119 0.84 7.25 -15.58
N LEU A 120 0.97 5.97 -15.23
CA LEU A 120 2.01 5.03 -15.61
C LEU A 120 1.46 3.90 -16.48
N SER A 121 0.14 3.67 -16.49
CA SER A 121 -0.53 2.69 -17.35
C SER A 121 -0.93 3.27 -18.71
N PRO A 122 -0.83 2.48 -19.81
CA PRO A 122 -0.24 1.14 -19.84
C PRO A 122 1.28 1.22 -19.66
N VAL A 123 1.90 0.23 -19.03
CA VAL A 123 3.33 0.28 -18.69
C VAL A 123 4.19 0.42 -19.94
N ALA A 124 3.86 -0.29 -21.01
CA ALA A 124 4.31 0.00 -22.35
C ALA A 124 3.16 0.60 -23.20
N PRO A 125 3.36 1.76 -23.88
CA PRO A 125 4.62 2.47 -24.07
C PRO A 125 4.92 3.57 -23.03
N THR A 126 4.18 3.69 -21.93
CA THR A 126 4.23 4.90 -21.07
C THR A 126 5.50 4.98 -20.24
N VAL A 127 5.88 3.88 -19.60
CA VAL A 127 7.08 3.73 -18.75
C VAL A 127 8.22 3.09 -19.53
N MET A 128 7.91 2.08 -20.35
CA MET A 128 8.86 1.33 -21.18
C MET A 128 8.46 1.40 -22.65
N ASP A 129 9.39 1.31 -23.59
CA ASP A 129 9.05 1.33 -25.03
C ASP A 129 8.26 0.09 -25.49
N GLY A 130 8.44 -1.06 -24.82
CA GLY A 130 7.82 -2.35 -25.14
C GLY A 130 8.33 -3.49 -24.25
N TYR A 131 7.73 -4.67 -24.39
CA TYR A 131 8.24 -5.91 -23.79
C TYR A 131 9.33 -6.51 -24.69
N GLU A 132 10.59 -6.54 -24.24
CA GLU A 132 11.57 -7.44 -24.83
C GLU A 132 11.37 -8.83 -24.21
N ILE A 133 10.86 -9.77 -25.02
CA ILE A 133 10.72 -11.20 -24.68
C ILE A 133 12.07 -11.90 -24.86
#